data_AF-A0A5C5ZZB1-F1
#
_entry.id   AF-A0A5C5ZZB1-F1
#
_cell.length_a   1.000
_cell.length_b   1.000
_cell.length_c   1.000
_cell.angle_alpha   90.00
_cell.angle_beta   90.00
_cell.angle_gamma   90.00
#
_symmetry.space_group_name_H-M   'P 1'
#
loop_
_entity.id
_entity.type
_entity.pdbx_description
1 polymer ?
#
loop_
_entity_poly.entity_id
_entity_poly.type
_entity_poly.pdbx_seq_one_letter_code
_entity_poly.pdbx_strand_id
1 'polypeptide(L)'
;MSRLNLGLSGCPSVVAFLASVAVTTSAGAAVTHNYLFNSGDGLTVIDSVGGMNGAAIDGATVAIADSRLILDGTAGYVALPGPDIAINTYGEVSLELWLVPGAGNVGFTAAAHLGRTSDGSNEEQANLGYDYLMIQPSRGPGDQGSRGAISNGTYDAEVGVTDGARDLNDGNLHHLVLTVDSTDVGYYVDGAQIGTAPLNGFSLANVSNDLAYLGRSLYPDPFFQGSIYEFRIYDNALTDVEVQANYSAGCTDFCGDPLRLEVNRDTGAATFVNDLSAETVVIYTITSASGSIDPLGWASIADNGDADSGGSIDADDIWMVQGTPSSLEISETDPIGGGGPDDGFQVGSPASIGNLWAKSPYEDLVVTATTLDANFNEISINVPVRYTGNGGTSFSRSDFNLDGVLDPSDYDTLLTNHLVTLSGTTAFETFSQGDIDGDGDNDFGDFRLFKADYIAANGLPAFLALTAAVPEPSSAALICLTAAAAAVTRRRR
;
A
#
# COMPACT_ATOMS: atom_id res chain seq x y z
N MET A 1 -42.77 49.66 -61.89
CA MET A 1 -41.29 49.62 -61.89
C MET A 1 -40.81 49.78 -60.46
N SER A 2 -40.46 48.69 -59.78
CA SER A 2 -39.66 48.76 -58.55
C SER A 2 -38.98 47.42 -58.34
N ARG A 3 -37.68 47.49 -58.07
CA ARG A 3 -36.72 46.39 -58.01
C ARG A 3 -36.87 45.62 -56.69
N LEU A 4 -36.86 44.29 -56.76
CA LEU A 4 -36.75 43.40 -55.61
C LEU A 4 -35.26 43.32 -55.23
N ASN A 5 -34.94 43.67 -53.98
CA ASN A 5 -33.59 43.65 -53.43
C ASN A 5 -33.39 42.33 -52.64
N LEU A 6 -32.30 41.61 -52.91
CA LEU A 6 -31.91 40.40 -52.18
C LEU A 6 -31.50 40.74 -50.74
N GLY A 7 -32.13 40.09 -49.76
CA GLY A 7 -31.67 40.05 -48.37
C GLY A 7 -31.02 38.69 -48.08
N LEU A 8 -29.73 38.72 -47.72
CA LEU A 8 -29.01 37.56 -47.16
C LEU A 8 -29.63 37.16 -45.81
N SER A 9 -29.99 35.89 -45.67
CA SER A 9 -30.40 35.28 -44.39
C SER A 9 -29.15 34.83 -43.63
N GLY A 10 -28.98 35.36 -42.42
CA GLY A 10 -27.90 34.99 -41.49
C GLY A 10 -28.08 33.58 -40.91
N CYS A 11 -26.95 32.90 -40.73
CA CYS A 11 -26.80 31.66 -39.98
C CYS A 11 -26.95 31.92 -38.47
N PRO A 12 -27.65 31.08 -37.68
CA PRO A 12 -27.63 31.19 -36.23
C PRO A 12 -26.37 30.52 -35.67
N SER A 13 -25.50 31.32 -35.03
CA SER A 13 -24.37 30.81 -34.25
C SER A 13 -24.88 30.11 -32.98
N VAL A 14 -24.64 28.81 -32.87
CA VAL A 14 -24.84 28.05 -31.63
C VAL A 14 -23.66 28.35 -30.71
N VAL A 15 -23.92 29.07 -29.62
CA VAL A 15 -22.96 29.27 -28.53
C VAL A 15 -23.04 28.06 -27.61
N ALA A 16 -22.04 27.17 -27.70
CA ALA A 16 -21.87 26.09 -26.74
C ALA A 16 -21.40 26.68 -25.40
N PHE A 17 -22.23 26.57 -24.36
CA PHE A 17 -21.82 26.83 -22.98
C PHE A 17 -20.93 25.67 -22.52
N LEU A 18 -19.62 25.86 -22.53
CA LEU A 18 -18.69 25.01 -21.79
C LEU A 18 -18.87 25.31 -20.30
N ALA A 19 -19.64 24.46 -19.61
CA ALA A 19 -19.62 24.43 -18.17
C ALA A 19 -18.28 23.81 -17.74
N SER A 20 -17.32 24.64 -17.37
CA SER A 20 -16.13 24.20 -16.66
C SER A 20 -16.56 23.71 -15.28
N VAL A 21 -16.72 22.39 -15.13
CA VAL A 21 -16.73 21.76 -13.81
C VAL A 21 -15.31 21.95 -13.28
N ALA A 22 -15.15 22.90 -12.36
CA ALA A 22 -13.95 22.94 -11.54
C ALA A 22 -14.00 21.68 -10.67
N VAL A 23 -13.23 20.66 -11.04
CA VAL A 23 -12.87 19.59 -10.11
C VAL A 23 -12.02 20.27 -9.05
N THR A 24 -12.64 20.63 -7.93
CA THR A 24 -11.90 20.95 -6.72
C THR A 24 -11.29 19.64 -6.24
N THR A 25 -10.02 19.41 -6.58
CA THR A 25 -9.19 18.49 -5.81
C THR A 25 -9.32 18.92 -4.35
N SER A 26 -9.69 18.01 -3.42
CA SER A 26 -9.55 18.35 -2.00
C SER A 26 -8.10 18.78 -1.81
N ALA A 27 -7.90 19.90 -1.12
CA ALA A 27 -6.56 20.19 -0.63
C ALA A 27 -6.20 18.99 0.24
N GLY A 28 -5.18 18.24 -0.17
CA GLY A 28 -4.74 17.07 0.60
C GLY A 28 -4.46 17.50 2.03
N ALA A 29 -4.89 16.67 2.96
CA ALA A 29 -4.59 16.80 4.38
C ALA A 29 -3.14 17.24 4.63
N ALA A 30 -2.93 18.30 5.40
CA ALA A 30 -1.59 18.80 5.68
C ALA A 30 -0.98 18.00 6.84
N VAL A 31 0.11 17.27 6.56
CA VAL A 31 0.95 16.70 7.61
C VAL A 31 1.58 17.86 8.38
N THR A 32 1.35 17.94 9.69
CA THR A 32 1.97 18.95 10.56
C THR A 32 3.24 18.44 11.21
N HIS A 33 3.30 17.14 11.52
CA HIS A 33 4.46 16.47 12.11
C HIS A 33 4.66 15.11 11.47
N ASN A 34 5.91 14.74 11.17
CA ASN A 34 6.26 13.43 10.65
C ASN A 34 7.55 12.89 11.28
N TYR A 35 7.47 11.70 11.88
CA TYR A 35 8.55 11.03 12.56
C TYR A 35 8.90 9.72 11.83
N LEU A 36 10.05 9.71 11.15
CA LEU A 36 10.49 8.62 10.28
C LEU A 36 11.49 7.65 10.95
N PHE A 37 12.06 8.04 12.08
CA PHE A 37 13.04 7.23 12.83
C PHE A 37 14.28 6.79 12.01
N ASN A 38 14.60 7.54 10.95
CA ASN A 38 15.62 7.26 9.95
C ASN A 38 16.93 8.07 10.14
N SER A 39 17.04 8.82 11.23
CA SER A 39 18.14 9.76 11.45
C SER A 39 18.29 10.10 12.93
N GLY A 40 19.48 10.59 13.31
CA GLY A 40 19.77 11.02 14.69
C GLY A 40 20.98 10.31 15.31
N ASP A 41 20.95 10.16 16.64
CA ASP A 41 22.00 9.56 17.46
C ASP A 41 21.55 8.28 18.17
N GLY A 42 20.43 7.71 17.74
CA GLY A 42 19.78 6.56 18.38
C GLY A 42 18.86 6.93 19.54
N LEU A 43 18.84 8.18 19.98
CA LEU A 43 18.02 8.66 21.10
C LEU A 43 17.13 9.84 20.72
N THR A 44 17.54 10.68 19.78
CA THR A 44 16.75 11.80 19.29
C THR A 44 15.71 11.32 18.29
N VAL A 45 14.44 11.68 18.49
CA VAL A 45 13.34 11.41 17.56
C VAL A 45 13.07 12.67 16.75
N ILE A 46 13.46 12.68 15.48
CA ILE A 46 13.40 13.86 14.63
C ILE A 46 12.02 13.98 13.97
N ASP A 47 11.42 15.18 14.05
CA ASP A 47 10.26 15.59 13.27
C ASP A 47 10.73 16.24 11.97
N SER A 48 10.49 15.60 10.83
CA SER A 48 10.95 16.04 9.51
C SER A 48 10.11 17.17 8.91
N VAL A 49 8.97 17.51 9.52
CA VAL A 49 8.03 18.52 9.00
C VAL A 49 7.89 19.71 9.95
N GLY A 50 7.47 19.45 11.20
CA GLY A 50 7.12 20.49 12.17
C GLY A 50 8.27 20.93 13.09
N GLY A 51 9.39 20.21 13.07
CA GLY A 51 10.55 20.47 13.93
C GLY A 51 10.33 20.16 15.42
N MET A 52 9.23 19.51 15.78
CA MET A 52 8.88 19.10 17.15
C MET A 52 9.57 17.80 17.54
N ASN A 53 10.89 17.87 17.66
CA ASN A 53 11.74 16.72 17.97
C ASN A 53 11.46 16.19 19.38
N GLY A 54 11.36 14.87 19.50
CA GLY A 54 11.23 14.14 20.77
C GLY A 54 12.51 13.41 21.17
N ALA A 55 12.37 12.56 22.18
CA ALA A 55 13.44 11.71 22.69
C ALA A 55 12.95 10.30 23.00
N ALA A 56 13.76 9.30 22.65
CA ALA A 56 13.65 7.93 23.12
C ALA A 56 14.26 7.81 24.53
N ILE A 57 13.53 7.16 25.44
CA ILE A 57 13.78 7.15 26.88
C ILE A 57 13.77 5.71 27.41
N ASP A 58 14.60 5.45 28.43
CA ASP A 58 14.57 4.28 29.33
C ASP A 58 14.47 2.90 28.64
N GLY A 59 15.12 2.73 27.48
CA GLY A 59 15.17 1.47 26.74
C GLY A 59 14.63 1.56 25.31
N ALA A 60 13.95 2.65 24.95
CA ALA A 60 13.63 2.93 23.56
C ALA A 60 14.87 3.33 22.76
N THR A 61 14.96 2.90 21.51
CA THR A 61 16.08 3.23 20.62
C THR A 61 15.57 3.55 19.22
N VAL A 62 16.10 4.61 18.61
CA VAL A 62 15.92 4.89 17.19
C VAL A 62 16.95 4.06 16.41
N ALA A 63 16.52 2.95 15.82
CA ALA A 63 17.35 2.10 14.97
C ALA A 63 17.44 2.72 13.57
N ILE A 64 18.36 3.68 13.42
CA ILE A 64 18.54 4.47 12.18
C ILE A 64 18.78 3.59 10.96
N ALA A 65 19.58 2.54 11.10
CA ALA A 65 19.87 1.59 10.02
C ALA A 65 18.63 0.83 9.53
N ASP A 66 17.62 0.71 10.38
CA ASP A 66 16.36 0.02 10.11
C ASP A 66 15.19 1.00 9.93
N SER A 67 15.44 2.32 9.91
CA SER A 67 14.42 3.40 9.93
C SER A 67 13.20 3.11 10.82
N ARG A 68 13.46 2.77 12.09
CA ARG A 68 12.39 2.46 13.05
C ARG A 68 12.77 2.77 14.49
N LEU A 69 11.76 3.10 15.27
CA LEU A 69 11.81 3.09 16.72
C LEU A 69 11.63 1.67 17.24
N ILE A 70 12.50 1.25 18.16
CA ILE A 70 12.42 -0.02 18.88
C ILE A 70 11.94 0.23 20.31
N LEU A 71 10.89 -0.47 20.71
CA LEU A 71 10.27 -0.42 22.04
C LEU A 71 10.33 -1.80 22.70
N ASP A 72 10.96 -1.87 23.87
CA ASP A 72 11.30 -3.13 24.53
C ASP A 72 10.13 -3.80 25.29
N GLY A 73 9.02 -3.07 25.50
CA GLY A 73 7.87 -3.51 26.28
C GLY A 73 8.10 -3.55 27.80
N THR A 74 9.23 -3.02 28.30
CA THR A 74 9.59 -3.05 29.72
C THR A 74 9.60 -1.65 30.33
N ALA A 75 10.32 -0.73 29.69
CA ALA A 75 10.46 0.64 30.16
C ALA A 75 10.67 1.66 29.02
N GLY A 76 10.96 1.20 27.80
CA GLY A 76 11.24 2.04 26.67
C GLY A 76 10.01 2.78 26.15
N TYR A 77 10.13 4.10 25.94
CA TYR A 77 9.12 4.93 25.30
C TYR A 77 9.73 6.16 24.65
N VAL A 78 8.94 6.85 23.82
CA VAL A 78 9.29 8.17 23.29
C VAL A 78 8.46 9.25 23.98
N ALA A 79 9.09 10.35 24.34
CA ALA A 79 8.42 11.59 24.69
C ALA A 79 8.58 12.62 23.57
N LEU A 80 7.45 13.03 23.00
CA LEU A 80 7.35 14.15 22.07
C LEU A 80 7.03 15.43 22.86
N PRO A 81 7.38 16.63 22.34
CA PRO A 81 7.11 17.89 23.03
C PRO A 81 5.63 18.28 22.89
N GLY A 82 4.75 17.58 23.62
CA GLY A 82 3.30 17.78 23.61
C GLY A 82 2.87 19.26 23.69
N PRO A 83 3.44 20.08 24.59
CA PRO A 83 3.09 21.49 24.70
C PRO A 83 3.32 22.29 23.41
N ASP A 84 4.37 21.94 22.66
CA ASP A 84 4.75 22.62 21.43
C ASP A 84 4.01 22.06 20.19
N ILE A 85 3.66 20.77 20.20
CA ILE A 85 2.72 20.17 19.22
C ILE A 85 1.34 20.82 19.35
N ALA A 86 0.92 21.11 20.58
CA ALA A 86 -0.31 21.87 20.89
C ALA A 86 -1.58 21.30 20.22
N ILE A 87 -1.76 19.97 20.28
CA ILE A 87 -2.86 19.25 19.63
C ILE A 87 -4.25 19.76 20.01
N ASN A 88 -4.37 20.36 21.19
CA ASN A 88 -5.59 20.98 21.69
C ASN A 88 -5.99 22.27 20.94
N THR A 89 -5.11 22.80 20.10
CA THR A 89 -5.40 23.97 19.26
C THR A 89 -5.99 23.60 17.89
N TYR A 90 -5.99 22.31 17.55
CA TYR A 90 -6.46 21.83 16.26
C TYR A 90 -7.99 21.77 16.24
N GLY A 91 -8.58 22.06 15.07
CA GLY A 91 -10.03 21.95 14.86
C GLY A 91 -10.48 20.51 14.64
N GLU A 92 -9.63 19.73 13.98
CA GLU A 92 -9.75 18.31 13.68
C GLU A 92 -8.33 17.70 13.74
N VAL A 93 -8.19 16.39 13.86
CA VAL A 93 -6.87 15.76 13.91
C VAL A 93 -6.89 14.36 13.33
N SER A 94 -5.77 13.95 12.75
CA SER A 94 -5.49 12.54 12.51
C SER A 94 -4.13 12.14 13.08
N LEU A 95 -4.09 10.97 13.71
CA LEU A 95 -2.87 10.30 14.15
C LEU A 95 -2.71 9.05 13.30
N GLU A 96 -1.60 8.93 12.56
CA GLU A 96 -1.32 7.83 11.65
C GLU A 96 -0.03 7.13 12.04
N LEU A 97 -0.06 5.80 12.19
CA LEU A 97 1.09 4.98 12.55
C LEU A 97 1.31 3.86 11.52
N TRP A 98 2.58 3.59 11.25
CA TRP A 98 3.04 2.32 10.68
C TRP A 98 3.88 1.59 11.73
N LEU A 99 3.51 0.37 12.08
CA LEU A 99 4.11 -0.34 13.21
C LEU A 99 4.04 -1.86 13.07
N VAL A 100 4.95 -2.55 13.76
CA VAL A 100 4.92 -4.01 13.98
C VAL A 100 4.76 -4.25 15.48
N PRO A 101 3.56 -4.64 15.95
CA PRO A 101 3.34 -4.97 17.36
C PRO A 101 4.02 -6.30 17.74
N GLY A 102 4.66 -6.32 18.91
CA GLY A 102 5.25 -7.52 19.47
C GLY A 102 4.23 -8.43 20.17
N ALA A 103 4.54 -9.72 20.25
CA ALA A 103 3.71 -10.72 20.93
C ALA A 103 3.54 -10.46 22.45
N GLY A 104 4.36 -9.59 23.05
CA GLY A 104 4.29 -9.23 24.46
C GLY A 104 3.12 -8.31 24.85
N ASN A 105 2.39 -7.75 23.89
CA ASN A 105 1.26 -6.82 24.15
C ASN A 105 -0.03 -7.56 24.54
N VAL A 106 0.00 -8.30 25.66
CA VAL A 106 -1.09 -9.19 26.11
C VAL A 106 -2.12 -8.53 27.04
N GLY A 107 -2.08 -7.20 27.17
CA GLY A 107 -3.01 -6.41 27.99
C GLY A 107 -3.15 -4.99 27.46
N PHE A 108 -3.52 -4.03 28.31
CA PHE A 108 -3.61 -2.62 27.91
C PHE A 108 -2.21 -2.06 27.66
N THR A 109 -1.84 -1.88 26.39
CA THR A 109 -0.65 -1.13 25.99
C THR A 109 -1.07 0.01 25.06
N ALA A 110 -0.22 1.00 24.86
CA ALA A 110 -0.50 2.12 23.97
C ALA A 110 0.69 2.36 23.04
N ALA A 111 0.43 2.32 21.73
CA ALA A 111 1.44 2.70 20.74
C ALA A 111 1.57 4.21 20.65
N ALA A 112 0.46 4.94 20.76
CA ALA A 112 0.43 6.40 20.90
C ALA A 112 -0.58 6.81 21.98
N HIS A 113 -0.18 7.73 22.87
CA HIS A 113 -1.03 8.28 23.92
C HIS A 113 -0.65 9.74 24.20
N LEU A 114 -1.54 10.68 23.88
CA LEU A 114 -1.33 12.12 24.03
C LEU A 114 -2.39 12.69 24.98
N GLY A 115 -2.01 13.41 26.02
CA GLY A 115 -2.94 13.86 27.07
C GLY A 115 -2.21 14.27 28.35
N ARG A 116 -2.76 13.91 29.51
CA ARG A 116 -2.08 14.09 30.81
C ARG A 116 -2.29 12.91 31.76
N THR A 117 -1.43 12.80 32.76
CA THR A 117 -1.63 11.94 33.93
C THR A 117 -1.96 12.81 35.13
N SER A 118 -3.06 12.52 35.83
CA SER A 118 -3.49 13.31 36.99
C SER A 118 -2.56 13.11 38.18
N ASP A 119 -2.26 14.20 38.90
CA ASP A 119 -1.54 14.20 40.17
C ASP A 119 -2.49 14.06 41.38
N GLY A 120 -3.80 13.92 41.15
CA GLY A 120 -4.84 13.87 42.18
C GLY A 120 -5.45 15.23 42.52
N SER A 121 -5.14 16.27 41.76
CA SER A 121 -5.83 17.55 41.81
C SER A 121 -7.23 17.47 41.19
N ASN A 122 -8.03 18.54 41.31
CA ASN A 122 -9.36 18.67 40.69
C ASN A 122 -10.37 17.55 41.00
N GLU A 123 -10.27 16.93 42.19
CA GLU A 123 -11.12 15.79 42.59
C GLU A 123 -10.91 14.53 41.72
N GLU A 124 -9.81 14.49 40.98
CA GLU A 124 -9.44 13.35 40.15
C GLU A 124 -8.65 12.32 40.94
N GLN A 125 -8.67 11.08 40.45
CA GLN A 125 -7.82 10.03 40.97
C GLN A 125 -6.39 10.17 40.42
N ALA A 126 -5.41 10.27 41.33
CA ALA A 126 -4.00 10.34 40.97
C ALA A 126 -3.53 9.10 40.20
N ASN A 127 -2.54 9.31 39.32
CA ASN A 127 -1.91 8.32 38.46
C ASN A 127 -2.86 7.67 37.44
N LEU A 128 -3.92 8.37 37.01
CA LEU A 128 -4.72 7.94 35.87
C LEU A 128 -4.53 8.90 34.69
N GLY A 129 -4.69 8.39 33.48
CA GLY A 129 -4.80 9.21 32.28
C GLY A 129 -6.07 10.06 32.31
N TYR A 130 -5.94 11.30 31.89
CA TYR A 130 -7.05 12.22 31.64
C TYR A 130 -6.85 12.99 30.35
N ASP A 131 -7.97 13.39 29.73
CA ASP A 131 -8.03 14.35 28.62
C ASP A 131 -7.09 13.98 27.46
N TYR A 132 -7.33 12.85 26.80
CA TYR A 132 -6.35 12.22 25.92
C TYR A 132 -6.89 11.75 24.57
N LEU A 133 -5.97 11.53 23.65
CA LEU A 133 -6.11 10.71 22.45
C LEU A 133 -5.25 9.46 22.63
N MET A 134 -5.74 8.30 22.16
CA MET A 134 -4.98 7.05 22.23
C MET A 134 -5.20 6.14 21.03
N ILE A 135 -4.13 5.42 20.69
CA ILE A 135 -4.15 4.26 19.79
C ILE A 135 -3.52 3.07 20.52
N GLN A 136 -4.30 2.01 20.69
CA GLN A 136 -3.93 0.75 21.30
C GLN A 136 -4.02 -0.36 20.25
N PRO A 137 -2.89 -0.86 19.70
CA PRO A 137 -2.92 -1.90 18.67
C PRO A 137 -3.54 -3.22 19.16
N SER A 138 -3.35 -3.54 20.44
CA SER A 138 -3.97 -4.67 21.10
C SER A 138 -4.31 -4.30 22.54
N ARG A 139 -5.40 -4.87 23.05
CA ARG A 139 -5.77 -4.82 24.48
C ARG A 139 -5.68 -6.21 25.10
N GLY A 140 -4.96 -7.13 24.46
CA GLY A 140 -4.85 -8.53 24.82
C GLY A 140 -5.85 -9.45 24.11
N PRO A 141 -5.52 -10.75 23.97
CA PRO A 141 -6.41 -11.71 23.34
C PRO A 141 -7.68 -11.92 24.19
N GLY A 142 -8.83 -11.52 23.65
CA GLY A 142 -10.15 -11.70 24.28
C GLY A 142 -10.71 -10.50 25.05
N ASP A 143 -10.01 -9.37 25.09
CA ASP A 143 -10.41 -8.18 25.88
C ASP A 143 -10.83 -6.96 25.03
N GLN A 144 -11.17 -7.19 23.75
CA GLN A 144 -11.76 -6.26 22.76
C GLN A 144 -10.85 -5.87 21.57
N GLY A 145 -9.60 -6.33 21.47
CA GLY A 145 -8.74 -6.07 20.29
C GLY A 145 -8.25 -4.62 20.17
N SER A 146 -7.90 -4.20 18.95
CA SER A 146 -7.37 -2.85 18.67
C SER A 146 -8.39 -1.73 18.95
N ARG A 147 -7.94 -0.58 19.47
CA ARG A 147 -8.80 0.57 19.83
C ARG A 147 -8.14 1.91 19.52
N GLY A 148 -8.93 2.81 18.93
CA GLY A 148 -8.64 4.24 18.83
C GLY A 148 -9.71 5.06 19.55
N ALA A 149 -9.32 6.03 20.36
CA ALA A 149 -10.26 6.77 21.19
C ALA A 149 -9.79 8.20 21.56
N ILE A 150 -10.76 9.01 21.98
CA ILE A 150 -10.60 10.30 22.65
C ILE A 150 -11.29 10.27 24.01
N SER A 151 -10.75 11.01 24.98
CA SER A 151 -11.36 11.27 26.28
C SER A 151 -11.28 12.75 26.66
N ASN A 152 -12.35 13.32 27.21
CA ASN A 152 -12.37 14.59 27.94
C ASN A 152 -12.70 14.29 29.42
N GLY A 153 -11.87 13.45 30.02
CA GLY A 153 -12.03 12.82 31.32
C GLY A 153 -11.08 11.65 31.42
N THR A 154 -11.45 10.59 32.15
CA THR A 154 -10.67 9.35 32.23
C THR A 154 -11.33 8.20 31.45
N TYR A 155 -10.94 6.95 31.67
CA TYR A 155 -11.37 5.77 30.91
C TYR A 155 -12.90 5.60 30.81
N ASP A 156 -13.66 5.98 31.85
CA ASP A 156 -15.13 5.91 31.88
C ASP A 156 -15.80 6.91 30.92
N ALA A 157 -15.06 7.92 30.46
CA ALA A 157 -15.54 8.96 29.56
C ALA A 157 -15.15 8.69 28.09
N GLU A 158 -14.39 7.65 27.78
CA GLU A 158 -13.86 7.45 26.42
C GLU A 158 -14.95 7.30 25.35
N VAL A 159 -14.76 8.02 24.25
CA VAL A 159 -15.45 7.80 22.98
C VAL A 159 -14.44 7.21 22.00
N GLY A 160 -14.77 6.09 21.37
CA GLY A 160 -13.84 5.47 20.44
C GLY A 160 -14.40 4.21 19.79
N VAL A 161 -13.58 3.65 18.91
CA VAL A 161 -13.89 2.49 18.08
C VAL A 161 -12.99 1.34 18.51
N THR A 162 -13.52 0.12 18.45
CA THR A 162 -12.81 -1.07 18.87
C THR A 162 -13.10 -2.23 17.95
N ASP A 163 -12.06 -2.91 17.49
CA ASP A 163 -12.11 -3.95 16.45
C ASP A 163 -12.60 -5.33 16.97
N GLY A 164 -13.03 -5.39 18.24
CA GLY A 164 -13.82 -6.47 18.85
C GLY A 164 -13.14 -7.84 19.03
N ALA A 165 -12.12 -8.18 18.24
CA ALA A 165 -11.38 -9.44 18.31
C ALA A 165 -10.04 -9.46 17.55
N ARG A 166 -9.76 -8.47 16.67
CA ARG A 166 -8.52 -8.46 15.89
C ARG A 166 -7.32 -8.28 16.82
N ASP A 167 -6.42 -9.24 16.79
CA ASP A 167 -5.13 -9.17 17.46
C ASP A 167 -4.07 -8.78 16.43
N LEU A 168 -3.51 -7.58 16.59
CA LEU A 168 -2.46 -7.06 15.70
C LEU A 168 -1.06 -7.51 16.15
N ASN A 169 -0.95 -8.36 17.17
CA ASN A 169 0.32 -8.93 17.63
C ASN A 169 0.71 -10.18 16.80
N ASP A 170 0.56 -10.11 15.49
CA ASP A 170 0.84 -11.21 14.57
C ASP A 170 2.26 -11.15 13.96
N GLY A 171 3.02 -10.11 14.31
CA GLY A 171 4.37 -9.86 13.81
C GLY A 171 4.42 -9.21 12.43
N ASN A 172 3.27 -8.83 11.85
CA ASN A 172 3.20 -8.15 10.57
C ASN A 172 3.19 -6.62 10.75
N LEU A 173 3.52 -5.93 9.66
CA LEU A 173 3.40 -4.49 9.57
C LEU A 173 1.93 -4.10 9.43
N HIS A 174 1.47 -3.19 10.28
CA HIS A 174 0.13 -2.64 10.25
C HIS A 174 0.13 -1.13 10.06
N HIS A 175 -0.95 -0.65 9.47
CA HIS A 175 -1.26 0.78 9.31
C HIS A 175 -2.47 1.15 10.15
N LEU A 176 -2.29 2.05 11.11
CA LEU A 176 -3.36 2.48 12.02
C LEU A 176 -3.62 3.97 11.88
N VAL A 177 -4.88 4.37 11.77
CA VAL A 177 -5.27 5.78 11.74
C VAL A 177 -6.39 6.05 12.72
N LEU A 178 -6.19 6.99 13.64
CA LEU A 178 -7.25 7.63 14.42
C LEU A 178 -7.58 8.97 13.77
N THR A 179 -8.85 9.22 13.51
CA THR A 179 -9.35 10.50 13.02
C THR A 179 -10.34 11.07 14.03
N VAL A 180 -10.29 12.38 14.24
CA VAL A 180 -11.27 13.11 15.06
C VAL A 180 -11.66 14.36 14.28
N ASP A 181 -12.89 14.40 13.80
CA ASP A 181 -13.47 15.58 13.15
C ASP A 181 -14.40 16.36 14.10
N SER A 182 -15.19 17.29 13.57
CA SER A 182 -16.15 18.07 14.39
C SER A 182 -17.33 17.25 14.96
N THR A 183 -17.53 16.02 14.52
CA THR A 183 -18.70 15.18 14.78
C THR A 183 -18.36 13.81 15.36
N ASP A 184 -17.32 13.16 14.87
CA ASP A 184 -17.06 11.74 15.05
C ASP A 184 -15.56 11.46 15.29
N VAL A 185 -15.32 10.33 15.94
CA VAL A 185 -14.04 9.63 15.97
C VAL A 185 -14.12 8.49 14.96
N GLY A 186 -13.19 8.42 14.02
CA GLY A 186 -13.03 7.28 13.10
C GLY A 186 -11.75 6.51 13.41
N TYR A 187 -11.78 5.20 13.23
CA TYR A 187 -10.59 4.35 13.40
C TYR A 187 -10.43 3.40 12.21
N TYR A 188 -9.20 3.31 11.73
CA TYR A 188 -8.84 2.55 10.53
C TYR A 188 -7.71 1.59 10.85
N VAL A 189 -7.77 0.42 10.22
CA VAL A 189 -6.74 -0.62 10.28
C VAL A 189 -6.49 -1.09 8.85
N ASP A 190 -5.23 -1.03 8.43
CA ASP A 190 -4.75 -1.48 7.12
C ASP A 190 -5.53 -0.86 5.97
N GLY A 191 -5.66 0.47 5.99
CA GLY A 191 -6.37 1.26 4.97
C GLY A 191 -7.90 1.26 5.08
N ALA A 192 -8.49 0.36 5.87
CA ALA A 192 -9.95 0.20 5.96
C ALA A 192 -10.54 0.81 7.26
N GLN A 193 -11.64 1.57 7.15
CA GLN A 193 -12.37 2.08 8.31
C GLN A 193 -13.06 0.91 9.03
N ILE A 194 -12.69 0.67 10.28
CA ILE A 194 -13.30 -0.40 11.09
C ILE A 194 -14.50 0.08 11.91
N GLY A 195 -14.66 1.40 12.04
CA GLY A 195 -15.87 2.02 12.58
C GLY A 195 -15.71 3.50 12.88
N THR A 196 -16.82 4.08 13.34
CA THR A 196 -16.91 5.45 13.83
C THR A 196 -17.71 5.51 15.14
N ALA A 197 -17.48 6.56 15.94
CA ALA A 197 -18.23 6.85 17.15
C ALA A 197 -18.47 8.36 17.31
N PRO A 198 -19.70 8.79 17.66
CA PRO A 198 -20.00 10.22 17.79
C PRO A 198 -19.32 10.83 19.01
N LEU A 199 -18.73 12.02 18.84
CA LEU A 199 -18.00 12.73 19.90
C LEU A 199 -18.85 13.09 21.12
N ASN A 200 -20.18 13.14 20.97
CA ASN A 200 -21.12 13.42 22.06
C ASN A 200 -20.80 14.70 22.87
N GLY A 201 -20.27 15.73 22.20
CA GLY A 201 -19.91 17.01 22.81
C GLY A 201 -18.47 17.12 23.30
N PHE A 202 -17.64 16.10 23.05
CA PHE A 202 -16.20 16.18 23.29
C PHE A 202 -15.54 17.11 22.29
N SER A 203 -14.43 17.71 22.69
CA SER A 203 -13.70 18.69 21.90
C SER A 203 -12.21 18.46 22.05
N LEU A 204 -11.47 18.60 20.96
CA LEU A 204 -10.00 18.58 20.96
C LEU A 204 -9.42 19.68 21.86
N ALA A 205 -10.11 20.82 21.99
CA ALA A 205 -9.70 21.88 22.92
C ALA A 205 -9.65 21.46 24.40
N ASN A 206 -10.32 20.36 24.77
CA ASN A 206 -10.30 19.81 26.11
C ASN A 206 -9.34 18.63 26.25
N VAL A 207 -8.69 18.17 25.18
CA VAL A 207 -7.57 17.24 25.27
C VAL A 207 -6.38 18.01 25.85
N SER A 208 -5.66 17.42 26.81
CA SER A 208 -4.44 18.03 27.34
C SER A 208 -3.29 17.86 26.36
N ASN A 209 -2.43 18.86 26.26
CA ASN A 209 -1.17 18.80 25.51
C ASN A 209 0.05 18.64 26.44
N ASP A 210 -0.14 18.26 27.71
CA ASP A 210 0.96 18.14 28.67
C ASP A 210 1.96 17.05 28.27
N LEU A 211 1.46 15.90 27.82
CA LEU A 211 2.24 14.71 27.50
C LEU A 211 1.88 14.20 26.11
N ALA A 212 2.90 13.76 25.36
CA ALA A 212 2.72 13.07 24.10
C ALA A 212 3.71 11.90 24.03
N TYR A 213 3.19 10.68 24.16
CA TYR A 213 4.00 9.47 24.24
C TYR A 213 3.77 8.54 23.07
N LEU A 214 4.86 7.92 22.60
CA LEU A 214 4.80 6.69 21.84
C LEU A 214 5.33 5.54 22.70
N GLY A 215 4.61 4.43 22.71
CA GLY A 215 4.99 3.21 23.43
C GLY A 215 4.67 3.17 24.93
N ARG A 216 4.05 4.22 25.48
CA ARG A 216 3.71 4.34 26.92
C ARG A 216 2.29 4.84 27.12
N SER A 217 1.58 4.20 28.06
CA SER A 217 0.27 4.64 28.53
C SER A 217 0.37 5.84 29.51
N LEU A 218 -0.64 6.70 29.51
CA LEU A 218 -0.82 7.72 30.56
C LEU A 218 -1.31 7.13 31.89
N TYR A 219 -1.65 5.84 31.90
CA TYR A 219 -1.97 5.02 33.07
C TYR A 219 -0.75 4.19 33.49
N PRO A 220 -0.75 3.61 34.70
CA PRO A 220 0.28 2.66 35.16
C PRO A 220 0.13 1.28 34.50
N ASP A 221 -0.10 1.28 33.20
CA ASP A 221 -0.23 0.08 32.37
C ASP A 221 1.14 -0.37 31.83
N PRO A 222 1.25 -1.62 31.35
CA PRO A 222 2.46 -2.09 30.68
C PRO A 222 2.88 -1.23 29.48
N PHE A 223 4.18 -1.20 29.21
CA PHE A 223 4.75 -0.55 28.03
C PHE A 223 4.46 -1.37 26.77
N PHE A 224 4.29 -0.67 25.65
CA PHE A 224 4.13 -1.33 24.36
C PHE A 224 5.46 -1.95 23.92
N GLN A 225 5.39 -3.19 23.41
CA GLN A 225 6.50 -3.86 22.76
C GLN A 225 6.29 -3.81 21.24
N GLY A 226 7.31 -3.42 20.49
CA GLY A 226 7.24 -3.48 19.03
C GLY A 226 8.17 -2.48 18.35
N SER A 227 7.93 -2.31 17.05
CA SER A 227 8.61 -1.29 16.25
C SER A 227 7.61 -0.29 15.68
N ILE A 228 7.96 1.00 15.64
CA ILE A 228 7.20 2.03 14.92
C ILE A 228 8.11 2.57 13.81
N TYR A 229 7.62 2.53 12.59
CA TYR A 229 8.37 2.93 11.39
C TYR A 229 8.05 4.35 10.96
N GLU A 230 6.82 4.79 11.19
CA GLU A 230 6.42 6.15 10.89
C GLU A 230 5.27 6.57 11.82
N PHE A 231 5.32 7.82 12.29
CA PHE A 231 4.21 8.45 13.00
C PHE A 231 3.94 9.83 12.41
N ARG A 232 2.71 10.08 11.98
CA ARG A 232 2.27 11.36 11.42
C ARG A 232 1.12 11.95 12.23
N ILE A 233 1.12 13.28 12.31
CA ILE A 233 0.03 14.08 12.85
C ILE A 233 -0.45 15.02 11.75
N TYR A 234 -1.78 15.12 11.60
CA TYR A 234 -2.46 16.02 10.67
C TYR A 234 -3.36 16.98 11.44
N ASP A 235 -3.50 18.21 10.97
CA ASP A 235 -4.44 19.21 11.54
C ASP A 235 -5.86 19.12 10.95
N ASN A 236 -6.16 18.03 10.26
CA ASN A 236 -7.47 17.68 9.74
C ASN A 236 -7.79 16.20 9.98
N ALA A 237 -9.08 15.85 9.91
CA ALA A 237 -9.49 14.46 9.84
C ALA A 237 -9.28 13.91 8.42
N LEU A 238 -8.53 12.81 8.28
CA LEU A 238 -8.32 12.14 7.00
C LEU A 238 -9.61 11.47 6.55
N THR A 239 -9.92 11.60 5.26
CA THR A 239 -11.03 10.89 4.61
C THR A 239 -10.69 9.44 4.32
N ASP A 240 -11.69 8.58 4.10
CA ASP A 240 -11.50 7.18 3.70
C ASP A 240 -10.57 7.04 2.48
N VAL A 241 -10.70 7.95 1.50
CA VAL A 241 -9.89 7.95 0.28
C VAL A 241 -8.43 8.31 0.58
N GLU A 242 -8.19 9.28 1.46
CA GLU A 242 -6.84 9.67 1.85
C GLU A 242 -6.16 8.58 2.70
N VAL A 243 -6.88 7.96 3.64
CA VAL A 243 -6.36 6.83 4.42
C VAL A 243 -6.01 5.65 3.52
N GLN A 244 -6.89 5.30 2.58
CA GLN A 244 -6.62 4.22 1.62
C GLN A 244 -5.45 4.56 0.69
N ALA A 245 -5.34 5.82 0.25
CA ALA A 245 -4.22 6.26 -0.58
C ALA A 245 -2.90 6.19 0.19
N ASN A 246 -2.86 6.63 1.45
CA ASN A 246 -1.69 6.51 2.31
C ASN A 246 -1.31 5.04 2.54
N TYR A 247 -2.29 4.17 2.82
CA TYR A 247 -2.06 2.74 2.97
C TYR A 247 -1.45 2.12 1.71
N SER A 248 -2.01 2.42 0.54
CA SER A 248 -1.48 1.94 -0.75
C SER A 248 -0.10 2.50 -1.08
N ALA A 249 0.21 3.72 -0.62
CA ALA A 249 1.52 4.33 -0.79
C ALA A 249 2.60 3.74 0.15
N GLY A 250 2.21 3.27 1.34
CA GLY A 250 3.15 2.79 2.36
C GLY A 250 3.80 3.91 3.18
N CYS A 251 4.80 3.56 4.00
CA CYS A 251 5.60 4.57 4.73
C CYS A 251 6.44 5.41 3.77
N THR A 252 6.76 6.65 4.15
CA THR A 252 7.62 7.57 3.37
C THR A 252 9.04 7.03 3.18
N ASP A 253 9.61 6.32 4.17
CA ASP A 253 10.92 5.64 4.07
C ASP A 253 10.77 4.13 3.99
N PHE A 254 9.71 3.67 3.33
CA PHE A 254 9.51 2.25 3.01
C PHE A 254 9.50 1.32 4.23
N CYS A 255 9.17 1.86 5.41
CA CYS A 255 9.04 1.12 6.66
C CYS A 255 10.31 0.33 7.00
N GLY A 256 11.49 0.94 6.84
CA GLY A 256 12.72 0.28 7.26
C GLY A 256 13.11 -0.91 6.40
N ASP A 257 12.62 -0.96 5.16
CA ASP A 257 13.09 -1.84 4.10
C ASP A 257 14.11 -1.07 3.22
N PRO A 258 15.32 -0.74 3.73
CA PRO A 258 16.25 0.03 2.93
C PRO A 258 16.64 -0.78 1.70
N LEU A 259 16.97 -2.06 1.88
CA LEU A 259 17.17 -3.01 0.80
C LEU A 259 15.84 -3.49 0.22
N ARG A 260 15.60 -3.16 -1.05
CA ARG A 260 14.41 -3.59 -1.80
C ARG A 260 14.72 -3.75 -3.28
N LEU A 261 13.85 -4.46 -3.99
CA LEU A 261 13.80 -4.43 -5.45
C LEU A 261 12.68 -3.50 -5.90
N GLU A 262 13.03 -2.34 -6.46
CA GLU A 262 12.05 -1.44 -7.07
C GLU A 262 11.79 -1.84 -8.52
N VAL A 263 10.51 -2.04 -8.87
CA VAL A 263 10.08 -2.41 -10.22
C VAL A 263 9.19 -1.32 -10.79
N ASN A 264 9.61 -0.68 -11.88
CA ASN A 264 8.82 0.35 -12.54
C ASN A 264 7.78 -0.29 -13.48
N ARG A 265 6.49 -0.06 -13.20
CA ARG A 265 5.36 -0.59 -13.98
C ARG A 265 5.31 -0.11 -15.42
N ASP A 266 5.83 1.08 -15.70
CA ASP A 266 5.80 1.68 -17.04
C ASP A 266 6.89 1.12 -17.95
N THR A 267 8.04 0.73 -17.39
CA THR A 267 9.22 0.29 -18.17
C THR A 267 9.60 -1.18 -17.96
N GLY A 268 9.15 -1.81 -16.88
CA GLY A 268 9.62 -3.12 -16.43
C GLY A 268 10.98 -3.08 -15.73
N ALA A 269 11.60 -1.91 -15.57
CA ALA A 269 12.92 -1.76 -14.99
C ALA A 269 12.93 -2.20 -13.52
N ALA A 270 13.81 -3.12 -13.16
CA ALA A 270 14.02 -3.58 -11.80
C ALA A 270 15.39 -3.10 -11.27
N THR A 271 15.40 -2.51 -10.09
CA THR A 271 16.59 -1.93 -9.46
C THR A 271 16.66 -2.32 -7.99
N PHE A 272 17.77 -2.92 -7.58
CA PHE A 272 18.06 -3.07 -6.15
C PHE A 272 18.47 -1.71 -5.58
N VAL A 273 17.78 -1.28 -4.53
CA VAL A 273 18.04 -0.02 -3.83
C VAL A 273 18.34 -0.31 -2.37
N ASN A 274 19.30 0.41 -1.77
CA ASN A 274 19.54 0.43 -0.34
C ASN A 274 19.83 1.85 0.14
N ASP A 275 18.91 2.41 0.93
CA ASP A 275 18.93 3.82 1.33
C ASP A 275 19.63 4.09 2.68
N LEU A 276 20.00 3.07 3.45
CA LEU A 276 20.46 3.23 4.85
C LEU A 276 21.86 2.67 5.14
N SER A 277 22.27 1.56 4.51
CA SER A 277 23.59 0.94 4.68
C SER A 277 24.07 0.28 3.39
N ALA A 278 25.37 0.04 3.24
CA ALA A 278 25.84 -0.89 2.23
C ALA A 278 25.65 -2.31 2.77
N GLU A 279 24.55 -2.97 2.41
CA GLU A 279 24.44 -4.42 2.55
C GLU A 279 25.17 -5.07 1.38
N THR A 280 25.95 -6.12 1.66
CA THR A 280 26.63 -6.87 0.61
C THR A 280 25.79 -8.08 0.23
N VAL A 281 25.30 -8.11 -1.00
CA VAL A 281 24.54 -9.23 -1.55
C VAL A 281 25.49 -10.10 -2.38
N VAL A 282 25.56 -11.37 -2.04
CA VAL A 282 26.40 -12.38 -2.72
C VAL A 282 25.56 -13.36 -3.55
N ILE A 283 24.28 -13.51 -3.25
CA ILE A 283 23.35 -14.33 -4.05
C ILE A 283 22.02 -13.61 -4.12
N TYR A 284 21.35 -13.66 -5.26
CA TYR A 284 19.92 -13.38 -5.31
C TYR A 284 19.19 -14.39 -6.21
N THR A 285 17.93 -14.65 -5.87
CA THR A 285 16.99 -15.42 -6.68
C THR A 285 15.69 -14.65 -6.76
N ILE A 286 15.16 -14.49 -7.97
CA ILE A 286 13.86 -13.85 -8.22
C ILE A 286 12.95 -14.87 -8.87
N THR A 287 11.76 -15.03 -8.31
CA THR A 287 10.74 -15.95 -8.83
C THR A 287 9.44 -15.21 -9.14
N SER A 288 8.65 -15.74 -10.07
CA SER A 288 7.28 -15.31 -10.38
C SER A 288 6.41 -16.55 -10.53
N ALA A 289 5.32 -16.65 -9.78
CA ALA A 289 4.38 -17.78 -9.92
C ALA A 289 3.55 -17.65 -11.20
N SER A 290 3.26 -16.42 -11.62
CA SER A 290 2.49 -16.07 -12.81
C SER A 290 3.31 -16.16 -14.10
N GLY A 291 4.64 -16.17 -14.01
CA GLY A 291 5.52 -16.17 -15.16
C GLY A 291 5.79 -14.78 -15.73
N SER A 292 5.80 -13.73 -14.90
CA SER A 292 5.94 -12.33 -15.33
C SER A 292 7.39 -11.85 -15.41
N ILE A 293 8.39 -12.72 -15.31
CA ILE A 293 9.79 -12.36 -15.56
C ILE A 293 10.03 -12.33 -17.08
N ASP A 294 10.71 -11.29 -17.57
CA ASP A 294 11.28 -11.20 -18.92
C ASP A 294 12.78 -11.53 -18.87
N PRO A 295 13.18 -12.78 -19.19
CA PRO A 295 14.60 -13.17 -19.14
C PRO A 295 15.45 -12.46 -20.19
N LEU A 296 14.86 -11.92 -21.26
CA LEU A 296 15.60 -11.16 -22.27
C LEU A 296 15.82 -9.71 -21.85
N GLY A 297 14.93 -9.18 -21.01
CA GLY A 297 15.04 -7.85 -20.41
C GLY A 297 15.95 -7.81 -19.18
N TRP A 298 16.27 -8.97 -18.60
CA TRP A 298 17.19 -9.11 -17.47
C TRP A 298 18.63 -8.80 -17.86
N ALA A 299 19.16 -7.70 -17.33
CA ALA A 299 20.58 -7.35 -17.40
C ALA A 299 21.27 -7.95 -16.19
N SER A 300 21.62 -9.23 -16.29
CA SER A 300 22.30 -9.96 -15.23
C SER A 300 23.63 -9.27 -14.87
N ILE A 301 24.00 -9.29 -13.58
CA ILE A 301 25.25 -8.71 -13.07
C ILE A 301 26.45 -9.37 -13.76
N ALA A 302 26.42 -10.70 -13.93
CA ALA A 302 27.45 -11.49 -14.59
C ALA A 302 27.77 -11.03 -16.03
N ASP A 303 26.78 -10.50 -16.74
CA ASP A 303 26.95 -10.05 -18.13
C ASP A 303 27.04 -8.52 -18.27
N ASN A 304 26.74 -7.74 -17.22
CA ASN A 304 26.50 -6.28 -17.35
C ASN A 304 27.03 -5.39 -16.21
N GLY A 305 27.68 -5.95 -15.19
CA GLY A 305 28.05 -5.12 -14.03
C GLY A 305 29.12 -5.68 -13.12
N ASP A 306 29.64 -6.87 -13.38
CA ASP A 306 30.68 -7.52 -12.59
C ASP A 306 32.11 -7.19 -13.08
N ALA A 307 33.13 -7.78 -12.45
CA ALA A 307 34.54 -7.42 -12.65
C ALA A 307 35.04 -7.61 -14.10
N ASP A 308 34.51 -8.59 -14.84
CA ASP A 308 34.87 -8.80 -16.25
C ASP A 308 33.85 -8.22 -17.25
N SER A 309 32.73 -7.67 -16.75
CA SER A 309 31.68 -6.98 -17.52
C SER A 309 31.51 -5.50 -17.18
N GLY A 310 32.59 -4.84 -16.74
CA GLY A 310 32.67 -3.37 -16.63
C GLY A 310 32.57 -2.82 -15.21
N GLY A 311 32.24 -3.65 -14.22
CA GLY A 311 32.40 -3.38 -12.80
C GLY A 311 31.51 -2.28 -12.23
N SER A 312 30.37 -2.01 -12.85
CA SER A 312 29.48 -0.93 -12.40
C SER A 312 28.63 -1.28 -11.18
N ILE A 313 28.47 -2.58 -10.89
CA ILE A 313 27.73 -3.10 -9.74
C ILE A 313 28.71 -3.77 -8.78
N ASP A 314 29.56 -4.65 -9.31
CA ASP A 314 30.63 -5.31 -8.57
C ASP A 314 31.92 -5.21 -9.38
N ALA A 315 32.88 -4.42 -8.89
CA ALA A 315 34.12 -4.19 -9.64
C ALA A 315 35.19 -5.26 -9.40
N ASP A 316 35.00 -6.11 -8.39
CA ASP A 316 36.07 -6.92 -7.81
C ASP A 316 35.85 -8.42 -8.06
N ASP A 317 34.61 -8.90 -8.11
CA ASP A 317 34.28 -10.30 -8.35
C ASP A 317 33.53 -10.57 -9.66
N ILE A 318 33.66 -11.80 -10.17
CA ILE A 318 32.98 -12.30 -11.37
C ILE A 318 31.74 -13.07 -10.93
N TRP A 319 30.58 -12.60 -11.37
CA TRP A 319 29.29 -13.19 -11.05
C TRP A 319 28.95 -14.36 -11.98
N MET A 320 28.07 -15.23 -11.52
CA MET A 320 27.62 -16.38 -12.31
C MET A 320 26.10 -16.53 -12.26
N VAL A 321 25.48 -16.55 -13.44
CA VAL A 321 24.08 -16.97 -13.60
C VAL A 321 23.90 -18.41 -13.13
N GLN A 322 22.90 -18.60 -12.28
CA GLN A 322 22.48 -19.90 -11.77
C GLN A 322 21.34 -20.46 -12.63
N GLY A 323 21.47 -21.72 -13.01
CA GLY A 323 20.44 -22.41 -13.79
C GLY A 323 20.24 -21.84 -15.19
N THR A 324 19.07 -22.10 -15.78
CA THR A 324 18.66 -21.51 -17.06
C THR A 324 17.57 -20.48 -16.78
N PRO A 325 17.81 -19.19 -17.09
CA PRO A 325 16.84 -18.12 -16.89
C PRO A 325 15.50 -18.44 -17.55
N SER A 326 14.40 -18.18 -16.85
CA SER A 326 13.05 -18.45 -17.33
C SER A 326 12.07 -17.39 -16.83
N SER A 327 10.85 -17.40 -17.36
CA SER A 327 9.79 -16.51 -16.90
C SER A 327 9.35 -16.76 -15.45
N LEU A 328 9.74 -17.90 -14.87
CA LEU A 328 9.41 -18.29 -13.50
C LEU A 328 10.53 -18.03 -12.50
N GLU A 329 11.79 -18.03 -12.95
CA GLU A 329 12.95 -17.92 -12.07
C GLU A 329 14.20 -17.43 -12.81
N ILE A 330 14.93 -16.54 -12.14
CA ILE A 330 16.30 -16.12 -12.45
C ILE A 330 17.12 -16.07 -11.15
N SER A 331 18.43 -16.29 -11.25
CA SER A 331 19.32 -16.20 -10.10
C SER A 331 20.76 -15.98 -10.53
N GLU A 332 21.52 -15.26 -9.70
CA GLU A 332 22.97 -15.14 -9.81
C GLU A 332 23.64 -15.33 -8.45
N THR A 333 24.91 -15.71 -8.49
CA THR A 333 25.78 -15.81 -7.33
C THR A 333 27.13 -15.19 -7.65
N ASP A 334 27.69 -14.53 -6.67
CA ASP A 334 29.13 -14.36 -6.53
C ASP A 334 29.69 -15.56 -5.75
N PRO A 335 30.57 -16.40 -6.36
CA PRO A 335 31.19 -17.50 -5.65
C PRO A 335 32.28 -17.02 -4.68
N ILE A 336 32.08 -17.28 -3.37
CA ILE A 336 33.04 -16.97 -2.30
C ILE A 336 34.47 -17.39 -2.67
N GLY A 337 35.40 -16.44 -2.57
CA GLY A 337 36.83 -16.65 -2.86
C GLY A 337 37.22 -16.48 -4.33
N GLY A 338 36.39 -15.78 -5.11
CA GLY A 338 36.55 -15.46 -6.53
C GLY A 338 37.64 -14.43 -6.85
N GLY A 339 37.84 -13.40 -6.03
CA GLY A 339 38.77 -12.34 -6.44
C GLY A 339 39.06 -11.15 -5.54
N GLY A 340 38.60 -11.01 -4.30
CA GLY A 340 38.89 -9.80 -3.51
C GLY A 340 38.84 -9.96 -1.98
N PRO A 341 39.16 -8.90 -1.20
CA PRO A 341 38.88 -8.85 0.23
C PRO A 341 37.40 -8.55 0.56
N ASP A 342 36.59 -8.23 -0.43
CA ASP A 342 35.16 -7.92 -0.34
C ASP A 342 34.44 -8.91 -1.26
N ASP A 343 33.61 -9.82 -0.73
CA ASP A 343 32.80 -10.76 -1.54
C ASP A 343 31.40 -10.12 -1.75
N GLY A 344 30.95 -9.96 -2.99
CA GLY A 344 29.60 -9.53 -3.39
C GLY A 344 29.43 -8.03 -3.68
N PHE A 345 28.26 -7.64 -4.20
CA PHE A 345 27.98 -6.24 -4.52
C PHE A 345 27.37 -5.48 -3.35
N GLN A 346 27.87 -4.27 -3.10
CA GLN A 346 27.31 -3.36 -2.10
C GLN A 346 26.09 -2.64 -2.67
N VAL A 347 24.92 -2.84 -2.08
CA VAL A 347 23.68 -2.18 -2.56
C VAL A 347 23.62 -0.68 -2.20
N GLY A 348 24.71 -0.07 -1.73
CA GLY A 348 24.76 1.34 -1.33
C GLY A 348 24.60 2.37 -2.47
N SER A 349 24.53 1.93 -3.73
CA SER A 349 24.07 2.72 -4.88
C SER A 349 23.13 1.85 -5.71
N PRO A 350 22.05 2.43 -6.29
CA PRO A 350 21.05 1.64 -7.01
C PRO A 350 21.67 0.73 -8.09
N ALA A 351 21.44 -0.57 -7.98
CA ALA A 351 21.94 -1.59 -8.91
C ALA A 351 20.80 -2.05 -9.83
N SER A 352 20.76 -1.49 -11.05
CA SER A 352 19.77 -1.86 -12.05
C SER A 352 20.10 -3.21 -12.66
N ILE A 353 19.10 -4.09 -12.74
CA ILE A 353 19.19 -5.41 -13.39
C ILE A 353 18.31 -5.48 -14.65
N GLY A 354 18.08 -4.32 -15.27
CA GLY A 354 17.40 -4.20 -16.57
C GLY A 354 15.88 -4.20 -16.47
N ASN A 355 15.22 -4.34 -17.63
CA ASN A 355 13.76 -4.37 -17.76
C ASN A 355 13.24 -5.79 -17.46
N LEU A 356 13.47 -6.23 -16.22
CA LEU A 356 13.21 -7.59 -15.76
C LEU A 356 11.74 -7.98 -15.76
N TRP A 357 10.83 -7.06 -15.45
CA TRP A 357 9.43 -7.39 -15.24
C TRP A 357 8.59 -7.12 -16.49
N ALA A 358 7.89 -8.15 -16.95
CA ALA A 358 6.97 -8.03 -18.07
C ALA A 358 5.67 -7.36 -17.62
N LYS A 359 5.36 -6.22 -18.25
CA LYS A 359 4.17 -5.41 -17.96
C LYS A 359 2.91 -6.28 -17.92
N SER A 360 2.25 -6.34 -16.76
CA SER A 360 1.09 -7.21 -16.51
C SER A 360 0.34 -6.80 -15.23
N PRO A 361 -0.84 -7.35 -14.95
CA PRO A 361 -1.47 -7.22 -13.62
C PRO A 361 -0.78 -8.04 -12.51
N TYR A 362 0.22 -8.86 -12.85
CA TYR A 362 0.87 -9.77 -11.91
C TYR A 362 2.08 -9.11 -11.24
N GLU A 363 1.84 -8.63 -10.02
CA GLU A 363 2.87 -8.06 -9.15
C GLU A 363 3.33 -9.08 -8.11
N ASP A 364 3.84 -10.22 -8.59
CA ASP A 364 4.08 -11.42 -7.79
C ASP A 364 5.55 -11.83 -7.68
N LEU A 365 6.47 -10.93 -8.02
CA LEU A 365 7.89 -11.22 -7.87
C LEU A 365 8.23 -11.45 -6.38
N VAL A 366 8.95 -12.53 -6.13
CA VAL A 366 9.51 -12.85 -4.81
C VAL A 366 11.02 -12.89 -4.95
N VAL A 367 11.71 -12.13 -4.10
CA VAL A 367 13.17 -12.05 -4.09
C VAL A 367 13.70 -12.62 -2.79
N THR A 368 14.61 -13.58 -2.92
CA THR A 368 15.48 -14.02 -1.83
C THR A 368 16.91 -13.59 -2.14
N ALA A 369 17.62 -13.10 -1.13
CA ALA A 369 19.02 -12.75 -1.24
C ALA A 369 19.83 -13.42 -0.13
N THR A 370 21.11 -13.64 -0.39
CA THR A 370 22.09 -14.00 0.65
C THR A 370 23.01 -12.81 0.85
N THR A 371 23.12 -12.36 2.10
CA THR A 371 24.04 -11.31 2.54
C THR A 371 25.08 -11.87 3.49
N LEU A 372 26.08 -11.05 3.86
CA LEU A 372 27.11 -11.39 4.82
C LEU A 372 26.94 -10.60 6.11
N ASP A 373 27.02 -11.27 7.27
CA ASP A 373 27.06 -10.60 8.56
C ASP A 373 28.45 -9.97 8.84
N ALA A 374 28.58 -9.25 9.95
CA ALA A 374 29.86 -8.63 10.36
C ALA A 374 31.01 -9.64 10.60
N ASN A 375 30.72 -10.94 10.63
CA ASN A 375 31.69 -12.03 10.75
C ASN A 375 31.83 -12.82 9.44
N PHE A 376 31.30 -12.32 8.32
CA PHE A 376 31.30 -12.96 6.99
C PHE A 376 30.55 -14.30 6.93
N ASN A 377 29.51 -14.48 7.75
CA ASN A 377 28.59 -15.61 7.59
C ASN A 377 27.46 -15.25 6.62
N GLU A 378 27.13 -16.18 5.72
CA GLU A 378 25.96 -16.07 4.86
C GLU A 378 24.66 -16.07 5.66
N ILE A 379 23.80 -15.09 5.39
CA ILE A 379 22.44 -14.98 5.92
C ILE A 379 21.49 -14.84 4.74
N SER A 380 20.49 -15.72 4.67
CA SER A 380 19.44 -15.61 3.67
C SER A 380 18.32 -14.71 4.19
N ILE A 381 17.95 -13.71 3.40
CA ILE A 381 16.92 -12.72 3.68
C ILE A 381 15.89 -12.67 2.55
N ASN A 382 14.66 -12.30 2.88
CA ASN A 382 13.68 -11.92 1.87
C ASN A 382 13.88 -10.44 1.55
N VAL A 383 14.02 -10.11 0.27
CA VAL A 383 14.10 -8.73 -0.18
C VAL A 383 12.70 -8.31 -0.65
N PRO A 384 12.09 -7.28 -0.05
CA PRO A 384 10.77 -6.82 -0.47
C PRO A 384 10.82 -6.28 -1.89
N VAL A 385 9.78 -6.61 -2.68
CA VAL A 385 9.57 -6.05 -4.02
C VAL A 385 8.57 -4.91 -3.92
N ARG A 386 8.92 -3.77 -4.52
CA ARG A 386 8.07 -2.57 -4.55
C ARG A 386 7.83 -2.16 -5.99
N TYR A 387 6.57 -2.20 -6.41
CA TYR A 387 6.17 -1.74 -7.73
C TYR A 387 5.85 -0.24 -7.70
N THR A 388 6.45 0.52 -8.61
CA THR A 388 6.28 1.97 -8.77
C THR A 388 5.77 2.30 -10.18
N GLY A 389 5.46 3.56 -10.50
CA GLY A 389 4.92 3.92 -11.82
C GLY A 389 3.41 3.64 -11.96
N ASN A 390 2.87 3.82 -13.17
CA ASN A 390 1.43 3.72 -13.48
C ASN A 390 0.53 4.49 -12.49
N GLY A 391 0.93 5.72 -12.14
CA GLY A 391 0.18 6.57 -11.19
C GLY A 391 0.03 6.00 -9.78
N GLY A 392 0.87 5.02 -9.39
CA GLY A 392 0.80 4.35 -8.09
C GLY A 392 -0.23 3.21 -8.03
N THR A 393 -0.79 2.80 -9.17
CA THR A 393 -1.81 1.76 -9.26
C THR A 393 -1.31 0.56 -10.07
N SER A 394 -1.74 -0.64 -9.73
CA SER A 394 -1.50 -1.84 -10.54
C SER A 394 -2.33 -1.80 -11.84
N PHE A 395 -1.91 -2.56 -12.85
CA PHE A 395 -2.72 -2.73 -14.05
C PHE A 395 -3.97 -3.55 -13.73
N SER A 396 -5.08 -3.20 -14.38
CA SER A 396 -6.32 -3.95 -14.25
C SER A 396 -6.14 -5.35 -14.84
N ARG A 397 -6.57 -6.38 -14.10
CA ARG A 397 -6.61 -7.76 -14.59
C ARG A 397 -7.56 -7.99 -15.77
N SER A 398 -8.43 -7.01 -16.07
CA SER A 398 -9.37 -7.06 -17.18
C SER A 398 -8.96 -6.14 -18.35
N ASP A 399 -7.87 -5.39 -18.22
CA ASP A 399 -7.29 -4.55 -19.30
C ASP A 399 -6.22 -5.37 -20.03
N PHE A 400 -6.63 -6.16 -21.02
CA PHE A 400 -5.78 -7.16 -21.66
C PHE A 400 -4.73 -6.56 -22.60
N ASN A 401 -4.95 -5.32 -23.05
CA ASN A 401 -4.03 -4.61 -23.93
C ASN A 401 -3.06 -3.68 -23.17
N LEU A 402 -3.30 -3.48 -21.86
CA LEU A 402 -2.50 -2.69 -20.93
C LEU A 402 -2.34 -1.23 -21.35
N ASP A 403 -3.37 -0.64 -21.97
CA ASP A 403 -3.41 0.77 -22.35
C ASP A 403 -3.93 1.68 -21.23
N GLY A 404 -4.35 1.09 -20.11
CA GLY A 404 -4.82 1.77 -18.91
C GLY A 404 -6.30 2.11 -18.94
N VAL A 405 -7.06 1.67 -19.95
CA VAL A 405 -8.52 1.87 -20.03
C VAL A 405 -9.26 0.56 -20.28
N LEU A 406 -10.15 0.21 -19.34
CA LEU A 406 -11.02 -0.95 -19.50
C LEU A 406 -12.16 -0.64 -20.48
N ASP A 407 -12.05 -1.10 -21.72
CA ASP A 407 -12.86 -0.61 -22.84
C ASP A 407 -13.39 -1.75 -23.77
N PRO A 408 -14.12 -1.45 -24.87
CA PRO A 408 -14.63 -2.48 -25.77
C PRO A 408 -13.56 -3.38 -26.42
N SER A 409 -12.32 -2.92 -26.54
CA SER A 409 -11.21 -3.70 -27.09
C SER A 409 -10.87 -4.89 -26.19
N ASP A 410 -10.90 -4.71 -24.87
CA ASP A 410 -10.69 -5.79 -23.92
C ASP A 410 -11.83 -6.81 -23.96
N TYR A 411 -13.04 -6.30 -24.12
CA TYR A 411 -14.22 -7.16 -24.28
C TYR A 411 -14.16 -8.00 -25.55
N ASP A 412 -13.66 -7.44 -26.65
CA ASP A 412 -13.46 -8.16 -27.90
C ASP A 412 -12.41 -9.28 -27.74
N THR A 413 -11.33 -9.06 -26.97
CA THR A 413 -10.37 -10.12 -26.60
C THR A 413 -11.04 -11.26 -25.85
N LEU A 414 -11.81 -10.91 -24.80
CA LEU A 414 -12.55 -11.89 -24.01
C LEU A 414 -13.52 -12.71 -24.88
N LEU A 415 -14.27 -12.06 -25.79
CA LEU A 415 -15.21 -12.75 -26.67
C LEU A 415 -14.53 -13.61 -27.74
N THR A 416 -13.39 -13.16 -28.26
CA THR A 416 -12.66 -13.87 -29.33
C THR A 416 -12.21 -15.24 -28.86
N ASN A 417 -11.80 -15.35 -27.60
CA ASN A 417 -11.30 -16.58 -27.00
C ASN A 417 -12.31 -17.24 -26.05
N HIS A 418 -13.59 -16.85 -26.10
CA HIS A 418 -14.59 -17.39 -25.19
C HIS A 418 -14.81 -18.90 -25.38
N LEU A 419 -14.79 -19.64 -24.27
CA LEU A 419 -14.85 -21.11 -24.17
C LEU A 419 -13.69 -21.81 -24.89
N VAL A 420 -12.49 -21.23 -24.82
CA VAL A 420 -11.28 -21.75 -25.45
C VAL A 420 -10.23 -22.01 -24.38
N THR A 421 -9.63 -23.20 -24.40
CA THR A 421 -8.36 -23.46 -23.69
C THR A 421 -7.24 -22.70 -24.40
N LEU A 422 -6.54 -21.86 -23.65
CA LEU A 422 -5.62 -20.89 -24.20
C LEU A 422 -4.23 -21.48 -24.44
N SER A 423 -3.46 -20.83 -25.31
CA SER A 423 -2.06 -21.22 -25.50
C SER A 423 -1.19 -20.57 -24.43
N GLY A 424 -0.51 -21.37 -23.63
CA GLY A 424 0.32 -20.89 -22.55
C GLY A 424 0.39 -21.93 -21.45
N THR A 425 1.31 -21.71 -20.54
CA THR A 425 1.56 -22.55 -19.37
C THR A 425 1.56 -21.75 -18.08
N THR A 426 1.61 -20.42 -18.17
CA THR A 426 1.55 -19.51 -17.02
C THR A 426 0.42 -18.49 -17.18
N ALA A 427 -0.05 -17.95 -16.06
CA ALA A 427 -1.12 -16.95 -16.04
C ALA A 427 -0.74 -15.66 -16.80
N PHE A 428 0.55 -15.29 -16.82
CA PHE A 428 1.06 -14.19 -17.65
C PHE A 428 0.89 -14.46 -19.15
N GLU A 429 1.18 -15.67 -19.62
CA GLU A 429 1.09 -16.02 -21.05
C GLU A 429 -0.36 -16.02 -21.54
N THR A 430 -1.30 -16.47 -20.71
CA THR A 430 -2.73 -16.60 -21.05
C THR A 430 -3.52 -15.31 -20.80
N PHE A 431 -3.06 -14.42 -19.93
CA PHE A 431 -3.73 -13.16 -19.59
C PHE A 431 -4.16 -12.34 -20.81
N SER A 432 -3.23 -12.07 -21.74
CA SER A 432 -3.54 -11.27 -22.96
C SER A 432 -4.57 -11.93 -23.90
N GLN A 433 -4.95 -13.17 -23.62
CA GLN A 433 -5.94 -13.94 -24.36
C GLN A 433 -7.31 -14.01 -23.63
N GLY A 434 -7.45 -13.34 -22.48
CA GLY A 434 -8.72 -13.24 -21.76
C GLY A 434 -8.83 -14.09 -20.49
N ASP A 435 -7.73 -14.69 -20.04
CA ASP A 435 -7.63 -15.46 -18.79
C ASP A 435 -7.45 -14.52 -17.59
N ILE A 436 -8.52 -14.25 -16.85
CA ILE A 436 -8.52 -13.32 -15.72
C ILE A 436 -8.22 -14.05 -14.41
N ASP A 437 -8.64 -15.30 -14.25
CA ASP A 437 -8.38 -16.07 -13.03
C ASP A 437 -7.14 -16.98 -13.08
N GLY A 438 -6.49 -17.06 -14.23
CA GLY A 438 -5.19 -17.71 -14.44
C GLY A 438 -5.27 -19.22 -14.55
N ASP A 439 -6.42 -19.79 -14.89
CA ASP A 439 -6.64 -21.24 -14.93
C ASP A 439 -6.29 -21.90 -16.28
N GLY A 440 -5.92 -21.08 -17.27
CA GLY A 440 -5.45 -21.51 -18.58
C GLY A 440 -6.57 -21.66 -19.63
N ASP A 441 -7.80 -21.30 -19.31
CA ASP A 441 -8.86 -21.12 -20.29
C ASP A 441 -9.51 -19.73 -20.20
N ASN A 442 -10.37 -19.43 -21.16
CA ASN A 442 -11.25 -18.26 -21.09
C ASN A 442 -12.67 -18.78 -21.14
N ASP A 443 -13.37 -18.70 -20.02
CA ASP A 443 -14.69 -19.28 -19.88
C ASP A 443 -15.72 -18.32 -19.24
N PHE A 444 -16.71 -18.88 -18.54
CA PHE A 444 -17.72 -18.06 -17.86
C PHE A 444 -17.21 -17.46 -16.54
N GLY A 445 -16.18 -18.05 -15.92
CA GLY A 445 -15.42 -17.53 -14.80
C GLY A 445 -14.83 -16.17 -15.15
N ASP A 446 -14.03 -16.10 -16.21
CA ASP A 446 -13.41 -14.85 -16.68
C ASP A 446 -14.45 -13.81 -17.04
N PHE A 447 -15.49 -14.20 -17.78
CA PHE A 447 -16.55 -13.27 -18.14
C PHE A 447 -17.22 -12.63 -16.93
N ARG A 448 -17.39 -13.39 -15.83
CA ARG A 448 -17.97 -12.83 -14.59
C ARG A 448 -17.03 -11.83 -13.93
N LEU A 449 -15.72 -12.09 -13.94
CA LEU A 449 -14.71 -11.19 -13.40
C LEU A 449 -14.63 -9.92 -14.25
N PHE A 450 -14.51 -10.06 -15.58
CA PHE A 450 -14.53 -8.93 -16.51
C PHE A 450 -15.77 -8.05 -16.30
N LYS A 451 -16.95 -8.67 -16.22
CA LYS A 451 -18.20 -7.93 -16.01
C LYS A 451 -18.17 -7.14 -14.69
N ALA A 452 -17.67 -7.74 -13.62
CA ALA A 452 -17.58 -7.07 -12.33
C ALA A 452 -16.64 -5.86 -12.41
N ASP A 453 -15.45 -6.06 -12.99
CA ASP A 453 -14.43 -5.04 -13.13
C ASP A 453 -14.89 -3.91 -14.06
N TYR A 454 -15.51 -4.23 -15.19
CA TYR A 454 -16.03 -3.25 -16.15
C TYR A 454 -17.15 -2.40 -15.55
N ILE A 455 -18.05 -3.00 -14.79
CA ILE A 455 -19.11 -2.26 -14.10
C ILE A 455 -18.52 -1.37 -13.00
N ALA A 456 -17.49 -1.82 -12.29
CA ALA A 456 -16.81 -1.02 -11.28
C ALA A 456 -16.12 0.21 -11.92
N ALA A 457 -15.45 0.02 -13.06
CA ALA A 457 -14.73 1.09 -13.77
C ALA A 457 -15.67 2.06 -14.52
N ASN A 458 -16.67 1.53 -15.24
CA ASN A 458 -17.45 2.30 -16.21
C ASN A 458 -18.96 2.42 -15.87
N GLY A 459 -19.43 1.66 -14.88
CA GLY A 459 -20.84 1.61 -14.50
C GLY A 459 -21.69 0.62 -15.32
N LEU A 460 -22.81 0.21 -14.74
CA LEU A 460 -23.76 -0.73 -15.35
C LEU A 460 -24.30 -0.29 -16.72
N PRO A 461 -24.66 1.00 -16.96
CA PRO A 461 -25.15 1.43 -18.27
C PRO A 461 -24.13 1.23 -19.39
N ALA A 462 -22.83 1.43 -19.12
CA ALA A 462 -21.77 1.22 -20.10
C ALA A 462 -21.65 -0.26 -20.48
N PHE A 463 -21.68 -1.16 -19.49
CA PHE A 463 -21.68 -2.60 -19.73
C PHE A 463 -22.90 -3.09 -20.54
N LEU A 464 -24.08 -2.53 -20.29
CA LEU A 464 -25.29 -2.85 -21.06
C LEU A 464 -25.17 -2.38 -22.52
N ALA A 465 -24.53 -1.24 -22.77
CA ALA A 465 -24.26 -0.76 -24.12
C ALA A 465 -23.25 -1.63 -24.86
N LEU A 466 -22.20 -2.09 -24.16
CA LEU A 466 -21.17 -3.00 -24.66
C LEU A 466 -21.77 -4.33 -25.16
N THR A 467 -22.68 -4.91 -24.38
CA THR A 467 -23.32 -6.20 -24.70
C THR A 467 -24.46 -6.09 -25.73
N ALA A 468 -25.08 -4.92 -25.88
CA ALA A 468 -26.15 -4.69 -26.85
C ALA A 468 -25.68 -4.71 -28.32
N ALA A 469 -24.36 -4.63 -28.57
CA ALA A 469 -23.76 -4.75 -29.90
C ALA A 469 -23.71 -6.19 -30.41
N VAL A 470 -23.85 -7.19 -29.53
CA VAL A 470 -23.94 -8.61 -29.90
C VAL A 470 -25.36 -8.88 -30.41
N PRO A 471 -25.57 -9.22 -31.69
CA PRO A 471 -26.92 -9.45 -32.19
C PRO A 471 -27.55 -10.65 -31.48
N GLU A 472 -28.50 -10.41 -30.57
CA GLU A 472 -29.36 -11.49 -30.13
C GLU A 472 -30.05 -12.09 -31.37
N PRO A 473 -30.11 -13.43 -31.51
CA PRO A 473 -30.99 -14.01 -32.51
C PRO A 473 -32.39 -13.53 -32.14
N SER A 474 -32.92 -12.59 -32.95
CA SER A 474 -34.22 -11.98 -32.70
C SER A 474 -35.21 -13.08 -32.32
N SER A 475 -36.11 -12.83 -31.37
CA SER A 475 -37.10 -13.84 -30.97
C SER A 475 -37.85 -14.40 -32.20
N ALA A 476 -37.96 -13.61 -33.28
CA ALA A 476 -38.43 -14.05 -34.59
C ALA A 476 -37.57 -15.14 -35.25
N ALA A 477 -36.24 -15.08 -35.21
CA ALA A 477 -35.33 -16.11 -35.70
C ALA A 477 -35.44 -17.42 -34.91
N LEU A 478 -35.55 -17.34 -33.58
CA LEU A 478 -35.80 -18.50 -32.71
C LEU A 478 -37.19 -19.12 -32.96
N ILE A 479 -38.21 -18.29 -33.17
CA ILE A 479 -39.56 -18.74 -33.57
C ILE A 479 -39.54 -19.39 -34.96
N CYS A 480 -38.76 -18.86 -35.91
CA CYS A 480 -38.62 -19.46 -37.23
C CYS A 480 -37.90 -20.81 -37.20
N LEU A 481 -36.87 -20.98 -36.38
CA LEU A 481 -36.16 -22.26 -36.21
C LEU A 481 -37.05 -23.31 -35.54
N THR A 482 -37.81 -22.92 -34.51
CA THR A 482 -38.76 -23.82 -33.83
C THR A 482 -39.95 -24.17 -34.74
N ALA A 483 -40.46 -23.22 -35.53
CA ALA A 483 -41.51 -23.48 -36.52
C ALA A 483 -41.02 -24.37 -37.68
N ALA A 484 -39.77 -24.21 -38.13
CA ALA A 484 -39.16 -25.08 -39.14
C ALA A 484 -38.98 -26.51 -38.62
N ALA A 485 -38.52 -26.69 -37.39
CA ALA A 485 -38.41 -28.01 -36.74
C ALA A 485 -39.80 -28.68 -36.54
N ALA A 486 -40.82 -27.89 -36.19
CA ALA A 486 -42.20 -28.35 -36.07
C ALA A 486 -42.80 -28.74 -37.44
N ALA A 487 -42.47 -28.03 -38.52
CA ALA A 487 -42.94 -28.35 -39.87
C ALA A 487 -42.31 -29.64 -40.43
N VAL A 488 -41.04 -29.90 -40.13
CA VAL A 488 -40.33 -31.14 -40.53
C VAL A 488 -40.88 -32.36 -39.77
N THR A 489 -41.20 -32.22 -38.48
CA THR A 489 -41.80 -33.30 -37.68
C THR A 489 -43.25 -33.58 -38.08
N ARG A 490 -44.01 -32.58 -38.53
CA ARG A 490 -45.40 -32.76 -39.01
C ARG A 490 -45.50 -33.42 -40.39
N ARG A 491 -44.46 -33.35 -41.23
CA ARG A 491 -44.39 -34.05 -42.53
C ARG A 491 -44.00 -35.53 -42.43
N ARG A 492 -43.57 -36.00 -41.25
CA ARG A 492 -43.14 -37.39 -41.01
C ARG A 492 -44.17 -38.23 -40.23
N ARG A 493 -45.40 -37.76 -40.07
CA ARG A 493 -46.53 -38.52 -39.48
C ARG A 493 -47.57 -38.85 -40.52
#